data_AF-A0A831NYF6-F1
#
_entry.id   AF-A0A831NYF6-F1
#
_cell.length_a   1.000
_cell.length_b   1.000
_cell.length_c   1.000
_cell.angle_alpha   90.00
_cell.angle_beta   90.00
_cell.angle_gamma   90.00
#
_symmetry.space_group_name_H-M   'P 1'
#
loop_
_entity.id
_entity.type
_entity.pdbx_description
1 polymer ?
#
loop_
_entity_poly.entity_id
_entity_poly.type
_entity_poly.pdbx_seq_one_letter_code
_entity_poly.pdbx_strand_id
1 'polypeptide(L)'
;MEAIKKDIEDLLLVQEQLKSEQLEKIDFDNLIKQLEKTKSLYENYLLLNSEFKILKENVIHKITIMRKATEAVSKKRPNIKELETELAELASVNSLKLLQIFEKTETKYHSAFPSTFQVANYNRNKTKDYKSYK
;
A
#
# COMPACT_ATOMS: atom_id res chain seq x y z
N MET A 1 -12.00 -7.62 11.97
CA MET A 1 -12.64 -6.58 12.80
C MET A 1 -13.83 -7.13 13.57
N GLU A 2 -14.80 -7.78 12.94
CA GLU A 2 -15.96 -8.36 13.66
C GLU A 2 -15.57 -9.43 14.69
N ALA A 3 -14.61 -10.30 14.38
CA ALA A 3 -14.12 -11.30 15.34
C ALA A 3 -13.50 -10.66 16.59
N ILE A 4 -12.59 -9.69 16.42
CA ILE A 4 -11.97 -8.95 17.55
C ILE A 4 -13.03 -8.17 18.33
N LYS A 5 -14.02 -7.57 17.66
CA LYS A 5 -15.10 -6.85 18.31
C LYS A 5 -15.89 -7.78 19.24
N LYS A 6 -16.23 -8.97 18.76
CA LYS A 6 -16.90 -9.99 19.56
C LYS A 6 -16.03 -10.45 20.74
N ASP A 7 -14.74 -10.71 20.51
CA ASP A 7 -13.83 -11.12 21.57
C ASP A 7 -13.73 -10.03 22.67
N ILE A 8 -13.76 -8.73 22.29
CA ILE A 8 -13.81 -7.61 23.25
C ILE A 8 -15.14 -7.60 24.03
N GLU A 9 -16.29 -7.79 23.36
CA GLU A 9 -17.60 -7.85 24.00
C GLU A 9 -17.69 -9.00 25.01
N ASP A 10 -17.16 -10.18 24.66
CA ASP A 10 -17.09 -11.35 25.54
C ASP A 10 -16.18 -11.09 26.75
N LEU A 11 -15.04 -10.42 26.56
CA LEU A 11 -14.15 -10.03 27.67
C LEU A 11 -14.78 -9.01 28.62
N LEU A 12 -15.59 -8.08 28.11
CA LEU A 12 -16.35 -7.14 28.94
C LEU A 12 -17.40 -7.85 29.79
N LEU A 13 -18.08 -8.85 29.24
CA LEU A 13 -19.03 -9.67 30.00
C LEU A 13 -18.35 -10.44 31.14
N VAL A 14 -17.19 -11.04 30.87
CA VAL A 14 -16.39 -11.71 31.90
C VAL A 14 -15.95 -10.72 32.98
N GLN A 15 -15.57 -9.49 32.60
CA GLN A 15 -15.23 -8.44 33.55
C GLN A 15 -16.40 -8.10 34.50
N GLU A 16 -17.62 -8.03 33.98
CA GLU A 16 -18.84 -7.79 34.79
C GLU A 16 -19.13 -8.96 35.75
N GLN A 17 -18.95 -10.20 35.28
CA GLN A 17 -19.11 -11.40 36.10
C GLN A 17 -18.08 -11.46 37.22
N LEU A 18 -16.82 -11.08 36.95
CA LEU A 18 -15.77 -10.95 37.96
C LEU A 18 -16.11 -9.87 39.01
N LYS A 19 -16.60 -8.70 38.57
CA LYS A 19 -17.00 -7.61 39.48
C LYS A 19 -18.19 -7.97 40.37
N SER A 20 -19.05 -8.88 39.90
CA SER A 20 -20.23 -9.36 40.64
C SER A 20 -19.98 -10.66 41.39
N GLU A 21 -18.72 -11.10 41.49
CA GLU A 21 -18.28 -12.34 42.17
C GLU A 21 -18.95 -13.63 41.64
N GLN A 22 -19.44 -13.61 40.41
CA GLN A 22 -20.12 -14.74 39.75
C GLN A 22 -19.12 -15.69 39.07
N LEU A 23 -18.10 -16.14 39.80
CA LEU A 23 -17.00 -16.97 39.28
C LEU A 23 -17.49 -18.27 38.64
N GLU A 24 -18.57 -18.84 39.17
CA GLU A 24 -19.16 -20.11 38.69
C GLU A 24 -19.73 -20.01 37.27
N LYS A 25 -20.02 -18.79 36.79
CA LYS A 25 -20.53 -18.54 35.43
C LYS A 25 -19.41 -18.37 34.39
N ILE A 26 -18.17 -18.28 34.84
CA ILE A 26 -17.02 -18.04 33.96
C ILE A 26 -16.43 -19.38 33.57
N ASP A 27 -16.51 -19.70 32.27
CA ASP A 27 -15.75 -20.78 31.68
C ASP A 27 -14.32 -20.31 31.42
N PHE A 28 -13.43 -20.56 32.38
CA PHE A 28 -12.03 -20.16 32.30
C PHE A 28 -11.27 -20.87 31.19
N ASP A 29 -11.60 -22.12 30.85
CA ASP A 29 -10.93 -22.86 29.77
C ASP A 29 -11.27 -22.23 28.42
N ASN A 30 -12.53 -21.86 28.20
CA ASN A 30 -12.94 -21.15 27.00
C ASN A 30 -12.34 -19.73 26.95
N LEU A 31 -12.32 -19.01 28.08
CA LEU A 31 -11.70 -17.69 28.18
C LEU A 31 -10.21 -17.72 27.82
N ILE A 32 -9.45 -18.68 28.33
CA ILE A 32 -8.02 -18.84 28.02
C ILE A 32 -7.84 -19.08 26.51
N LYS A 33 -8.62 -19.98 25.91
CA LYS A 33 -8.57 -20.24 24.46
C LYS A 33 -8.89 -18.99 23.63
N GLN A 34 -9.90 -18.21 24.05
CA GLN A 34 -10.24 -16.96 23.37
C GLN A 34 -9.11 -15.92 23.50
N LEU A 35 -8.49 -15.80 24.67
CA LEU A 35 -7.35 -14.90 24.89
C LEU A 35 -6.13 -15.29 24.05
N GLU A 36 -5.79 -16.58 23.98
CA GLU A 36 -4.69 -17.07 23.15
C GLU A 36 -4.92 -16.80 21.66
N LYS A 37 -6.15 -17.05 21.18
CA LYS A 37 -6.56 -16.74 19.81
C LYS A 37 -6.47 -15.24 19.53
N THR A 38 -6.97 -14.41 20.44
CA THR A 38 -6.95 -12.95 20.32
C THR A 38 -5.51 -12.43 20.28
N LYS A 39 -4.63 -12.96 21.14
CA LYS A 39 -3.20 -12.65 21.15
C LYS A 39 -2.54 -12.98 19.81
N SER A 40 -2.77 -14.19 19.28
CA SER A 40 -2.23 -14.59 17.99
C SER A 40 -2.73 -13.70 16.84
N LEU A 41 -4.03 -13.36 16.84
CA LEU A 41 -4.59 -12.43 15.86
C LEU A 41 -3.91 -11.05 15.95
N TYR A 42 -3.74 -10.51 17.16
CA TYR A 42 -3.09 -9.23 17.38
C TYR A 42 -1.63 -9.22 16.90
N GLU A 43 -0.86 -10.27 17.19
CA GLU A 43 0.52 -10.42 16.71
C GLU A 43 0.58 -10.44 15.17
N ASN A 44 -0.34 -11.18 14.53
CA ASN A 44 -0.46 -11.18 13.07
C ASN A 44 -0.82 -9.79 12.51
N TYR A 45 -1.69 -9.03 13.20
CA TYR A 45 -2.03 -7.66 12.80
C TYR A 45 -0.82 -6.72 12.90
N LEU A 46 0.01 -6.84 13.95
CA LEU A 46 1.24 -6.06 14.08
C LEU A 46 2.21 -6.33 12.94
N LEU A 47 2.39 -7.61 12.58
CA LEU A 47 3.22 -8.01 11.45
C LEU A 47 2.70 -7.40 10.15
N LEU A 48 1.42 -7.63 9.85
CA LEU A 48 0.79 -7.11 8.63
C LEU A 48 0.85 -5.58 8.54
N ASN A 49 0.66 -4.88 9.67
CA ASN A 49 0.77 -3.42 9.72
C ASN A 49 2.21 -2.94 9.43
N SER A 50 3.23 -3.67 9.87
CA SER A 50 4.63 -3.37 9.56
C SER A 50 4.94 -3.54 8.07
N GLU A 51 4.42 -4.61 7.45
CA GLU A 51 4.56 -4.86 6.01
C GLU A 51 3.83 -3.78 5.20
N PHE A 52 2.62 -3.40 5.60
CA PHE A 52 1.89 -2.30 4.96
C PHE A 52 2.62 -0.97 5.05
N LYS A 53 3.31 -0.68 6.16
CA LYS A 53 4.12 0.54 6.30
C LYS A 53 5.25 0.56 5.28
N ILE A 54 5.99 -0.54 5.15
CA ILE A 54 7.06 -0.69 4.15
C ILE A 54 6.50 -0.52 2.74
N LEU A 55 5.37 -1.16 2.44
CA LEU A 55 4.73 -1.05 1.12
C LEU A 55 4.28 0.39 0.83
N LYS A 56 3.72 1.08 1.81
CA LYS A 56 3.31 2.49 1.69
C LYS A 56 4.51 3.38 1.38
N GLU A 57 5.62 3.23 2.10
CA GLU A 57 6.86 3.96 1.86
C GLU A 57 7.40 3.71 0.44
N ASN A 58 7.38 2.45 -0.02
CA ASN A 58 7.79 2.08 -1.38
C ASN A 58 6.91 2.73 -2.46
N VAL A 59 5.59 2.79 -2.26
CA VAL A 59 4.67 3.44 -3.20
C VAL A 59 4.94 4.95 -3.26
N ILE A 60 5.10 5.60 -2.11
CA ILE A 60 5.46 7.03 -2.05
C ILE A 60 6.78 7.29 -2.78
N HIS A 61 7.78 6.43 -2.55
CA HIS A 61 9.07 6.53 -3.22
C HIS A 61 8.95 6.40 -4.75
N LYS A 62 8.17 5.44 -5.25
CA LYS A 62 7.91 5.29 -6.69
C LYS A 62 7.19 6.51 -7.28
N ILE A 63 6.16 7.03 -6.60
CA ILE A 63 5.46 8.27 -7.01
C ILE A 63 6.47 9.40 -7.15
N THR A 64 7.36 9.56 -6.16
CA THR A 64 8.40 10.58 -6.15
C THR A 64 9.29 10.51 -7.38
N ILE A 65 9.83 9.33 -7.68
CA ILE A 65 10.73 9.13 -8.82
C ILE A 65 10.00 9.44 -10.14
N MET A 66 8.79 8.91 -10.31
CA MET A 66 8.00 9.11 -11.52
C MET A 66 7.69 10.59 -11.76
N ARG A 67 7.33 11.35 -10.72
CA ARG A 67 7.11 12.80 -10.82
C ARG A 67 8.38 13.54 -11.23
N LYS A 68 9.49 13.31 -10.52
CA LYS A 68 10.79 13.93 -10.83
C LYS A 68 11.23 13.67 -12.27
N ALA A 69 11.09 12.44 -12.74
CA ALA A 69 11.43 12.06 -14.10
C ALA A 69 10.52 12.74 -15.14
N THR A 70 9.21 12.76 -14.89
CA THR A 70 8.22 13.42 -15.77
C THR A 70 8.50 14.92 -15.89
N GLU A 71 8.79 15.58 -14.77
CA GLU A 71 9.10 17.01 -14.75
C GLU A 71 10.40 17.33 -15.48
N ALA A 72 11.45 16.53 -15.28
CA ALA A 72 12.72 16.69 -15.97
C ALA A 72 12.57 16.67 -17.50
N VAL A 73 11.72 15.80 -18.05
CA VAL A 73 11.43 15.73 -19.49
C VAL A 73 10.56 16.90 -19.96
N SER A 74 9.65 17.38 -19.11
CA SER A 74 8.77 18.50 -19.45
C SER A 74 9.46 19.87 -19.54
N LYS A 75 10.76 19.96 -19.25
CA LYS A 75 11.58 21.19 -19.17
C LYS A 75 11.05 22.24 -18.19
N LYS A 76 10.05 21.91 -17.36
CA LYS A 76 9.68 22.72 -16.19
C LYS A 76 10.72 22.47 -15.11
N ARG A 77 11.31 23.53 -14.55
CA ARG A 77 12.14 23.38 -13.35
C ARG A 77 11.24 22.87 -12.21
N PRO A 78 11.54 21.71 -11.59
CA PRO A 78 10.83 21.27 -10.41
C PRO A 78 10.93 22.37 -9.35
N ASN A 79 9.82 22.87 -8.83
CA ASN A 79 9.88 23.60 -7.57
C ASN A 79 10.09 22.55 -6.47
N ILE A 80 11.35 22.29 -6.13
CA ILE A 80 11.76 21.23 -5.19
C ILE A 80 10.98 21.35 -3.87
N LYS A 81 10.67 22.58 -3.43
CA LYS A 81 9.88 22.82 -2.22
C LYS A 81 8.44 22.35 -2.34
N GLU A 82 7.78 22.58 -3.48
CA GLU A 82 6.41 22.10 -3.71
C GLU A 82 6.37 20.57 -3.73
N LEU A 83 7.34 19.93 -4.40
CA LEU A 83 7.48 18.48 -4.37
C LEU A 83 7.69 17.94 -2.95
N GLU A 84 8.57 18.54 -2.16
CA GLU A 84 8.79 18.11 -0.76
C GLU A 84 7.53 18.23 0.09
N THR A 85 6.74 19.29 -0.11
CA THR A 85 5.48 19.51 0.61
C THR A 85 4.44 18.48 0.19
N GLU A 86 4.27 18.23 -1.11
CA GLU A 86 3.36 17.21 -1.64
C GLU A 86 3.74 15.79 -1.16
N LEU A 87 5.02 15.49 -1.01
CA LEU A 87 5.49 14.20 -0.50
C LEU A 87 5.20 14.02 0.99
N ALA A 88 5.36 15.07 1.78
CA ALA A 88 4.98 15.07 3.20
C ALA A 88 3.47 14.85 3.35
N GLU A 89 2.66 15.47 2.48
CA GLU A 89 1.22 15.26 2.45
C GLU A 89 0.87 13.81 2.09
N LEU A 90 1.55 13.18 1.11
CA LEU A 90 1.31 11.77 0.74
C LEU A 90 1.53 10.78 1.89
N ALA A 91 2.46 11.06 2.80
CA ALA A 91 2.70 10.22 3.97
C ALA A 91 1.47 10.17 4.91
N SER A 92 0.68 11.24 4.95
CA SER A 92 -0.54 11.35 5.79
C SER A 92 -1.79 10.75 5.14
N VAL A 93 -1.76 10.47 3.83
CA VAL A 93 -2.92 10.01 3.07
C VAL A 93 -3.22 8.53 3.35
N ASN A 94 -4.50 8.15 3.34
CA ASN A 94 -4.91 6.75 3.48
C ASN A 94 -4.50 5.91 2.25
N SER A 95 -4.39 4.59 2.42
CA SER A 95 -3.85 3.70 1.37
C SER A 95 -4.66 3.72 0.06
N LEU A 96 -5.99 3.86 0.13
CA LEU A 96 -6.85 3.88 -1.05
C LEU A 96 -6.59 5.12 -1.91
N LYS A 97 -6.49 6.28 -1.26
CA LYS A 97 -6.18 7.54 -1.93
C LYS A 97 -4.75 7.56 -2.46
N LEU A 98 -3.80 6.93 -1.75
CA LEU A 98 -2.43 6.77 -2.21
C LEU A 98 -2.35 5.96 -3.52
N LEU A 99 -3.11 4.86 -3.62
CA LEU A 99 -3.21 4.07 -4.86
C LEU A 99 -3.77 4.89 -6.03
N GLN A 100 -4.83 5.66 -5.81
CA GLN A 100 -5.38 6.55 -6.84
C GLN A 100 -4.35 7.58 -7.34
N ILE A 101 -3.50 8.09 -6.43
CA ILE A 101 -2.43 9.02 -6.80
C ILE A 101 -1.33 8.30 -7.56
N PHE A 102 -0.98 7.07 -7.16
CA PHE A 102 -0.03 6.23 -7.86
C PHE A 102 -0.47 6.01 -9.32
N GLU A 103 -1.68 5.51 -9.57
CA GLU A 103 -2.21 5.24 -10.91
C GLU A 103 -2.19 6.47 -11.83
N LYS A 104 -2.60 7.64 -11.29
CA LYS A 104 -2.55 8.91 -12.02
C LYS A 104 -1.12 9.34 -12.34
N THR A 105 -0.20 9.12 -11.42
CA THR A 105 1.22 9.47 -11.60
C THR A 105 1.85 8.54 -12.63
N GLU A 106 1.57 7.24 -12.54
CA GLU A 106 2.04 6.22 -13.47
C GLU A 106 1.57 6.49 -14.90
N THR A 107 0.28 6.84 -15.10
CA THR A 107 -0.25 7.20 -16.42
C THR A 107 0.48 8.39 -17.05
N LYS A 108 0.74 9.44 -16.25
CA LYS A 108 1.50 10.61 -16.70
C LYS A 108 2.95 10.25 -17.04
N TYR A 109 3.57 9.41 -16.21
CA TYR A 109 4.91 8.93 -16.41
C TYR A 109 5.03 8.11 -17.71
N HIS A 110 4.14 7.14 -17.95
CA HIS A 110 4.11 6.40 -19.22
C HIS A 110 3.93 7.31 -20.43
N SER A 111 3.07 8.32 -20.32
CA SER A 111 2.84 9.30 -21.39
C SER A 111 4.07 10.17 -21.69
N ALA A 112 4.89 10.46 -20.68
CA ALA A 112 6.14 11.21 -20.86
C ALA A 112 7.28 10.37 -21.43
N PHE A 113 7.21 9.04 -21.29
CA PHE A 113 8.23 8.09 -21.76
C PHE A 113 7.65 7.02 -22.70
N PRO A 114 6.97 7.38 -23.80
CA PRO A 114 6.22 6.42 -24.62
C PRO A 114 7.13 5.36 -25.26
N SER A 115 8.37 5.70 -25.66
CA SER A 115 9.32 4.75 -26.24
C SER A 115 9.86 3.71 -25.24
N THR A 116 9.87 4.03 -23.94
CA THR A 116 10.29 3.11 -22.88
C THR A 116 9.24 2.05 -22.57
N PHE A 117 7.96 2.39 -22.79
CA PHE A 117 6.81 1.55 -22.42
C PHE A 117 6.01 1.02 -23.60
N GLN A 118 6.41 1.33 -24.83
CA GLN A 118 5.93 0.61 -26.00
C GLN A 118 6.37 -0.85 -25.87
N VAL A 119 5.40 -1.77 -25.87
CA VAL A 119 5.66 -3.16 -26.27
C VAL A 119 6.32 -3.07 -27.62
N ALA A 120 7.54 -3.57 -27.73
CA ALA A 120 8.33 -3.46 -28.94
C ALA A 120 7.61 -4.21 -30.08
N ASN A 121 6.74 -3.53 -30.80
CA ASN A 121 6.35 -3.91 -32.15
C ASN A 121 7.56 -3.60 -33.03
N TYR A 122 8.60 -4.42 -32.86
CA TYR A 122 9.69 -4.53 -33.82
C TYR A 122 9.02 -4.81 -35.17
N ASN A 123 8.93 -3.77 -35.99
CA ASN A 123 8.68 -3.89 -37.41
C ASN A 123 9.77 -4.81 -37.99
N ARG A 124 9.50 -6.13 -38.02
CA ARG A 124 10.26 -7.13 -38.78
C ARG A 124 10.03 -6.97 -40.28
N ASN A 125 10.02 -5.75 -40.80
CA ASN A 125 9.85 -5.50 -42.24
C ASN A 125 10.68 -4.29 -42.67
N LYS A 126 12.00 -4.41 -42.54
CA LYS A 126 12.95 -3.79 -43.47
C LYS A 126 14.11 -4.74 -43.68
N THR A 127 13.85 -5.89 -44.30
CA THR A 127 14.85 -6.48 -45.19
C THR A 127 15.11 -5.43 -46.27
N LYS A 128 16.22 -4.69 -46.12
CA LYS A 128 16.78 -3.95 -47.25
C LYS A 128 17.14 -5.01 -48.29
N ASP A 129 16.35 -5.07 -49.35
CA ASP A 129 16.64 -5.93 -50.49
C ASP A 129 17.98 -5.49 -51.07
N TYR A 130 18.97 -6.39 -51.08
CA TYR A 130 20.32 -6.14 -51.59
C TYR A 130 20.34 -5.90 -53.12
N LYS A 131 19.18 -5.96 -53.79
CA LYS A 131 19.04 -5.71 -55.22
C LYS A 131 19.06 -4.24 -55.64
N SER A 132 19.14 -3.28 -54.71
CA SER A 132 19.30 -1.85 -55.06
C SER A 132 20.74 -1.44 -55.36
N TYR A 133 21.69 -2.38 -55.37
CA TYR A 133 23.07 -2.18 -55.80
C TYR A 133 23.34 -2.97 -57.09
N LYS A 134 22.77 -2.55 -58.21
CA LYS A 134 23.27 -2.84 -59.56
C LYS A 134 22.93 -1.70 -60.50
#